data_AF-R7Y314-F1
#
_entry.id   AF-R7Y314-F1
#
_cell.length_a   1.000
_cell.length_b   1.000
_cell.length_c   1.000
_cell.angle_alpha   90.00
_cell.angle_beta   90.00
_cell.angle_gamma   90.00
#
_symmetry.space_group_name_H-M   'P 1'
#
loop_
_entity.id
_entity.type
_entity.pdbx_description
1 polymer ?
#
loop_
_entity_poly.entity_id
_entity_poly.type
_entity_poly.pdbx_seq_one_letter_code
_entity_poly.pdbx_strand_id
1 'polypeptide(L)'
;MSEVHVSERLGDGHIDIATDAGIVIARHRLATAGSGAQVRDHGHVVALDTLTQAGASSSRRPHRRKERIPPGETARNAAEALRRNTTTTHPATPTEASVIDLSVYDAPHRTGPNSHDHHQCDSC
;
A
#
# COMPACT_ATOMS: atom_id res chain seq x y z
N MET A 1 -12.72 -5.93 32.19
CA MET A 1 -12.23 -5.66 30.83
C MET A 1 -10.99 -6.52 30.66
N SER A 2 -10.93 -7.41 29.68
CA SER A 2 -9.78 -8.29 29.47
C SER A 2 -8.82 -7.62 28.50
N GLU A 3 -7.58 -7.40 28.94
CA GLU A 3 -6.51 -6.80 28.15
C GLU A 3 -5.55 -7.89 27.64
N VAL A 4 -4.96 -7.64 26.47
CA VAL A 4 -3.95 -8.51 25.85
C VAL A 4 -2.87 -7.65 25.22
N HIS A 5 -1.63 -8.11 25.32
CA HIS A 5 -0.48 -7.51 24.68
C HIS A 5 -0.15 -8.22 23.38
N VAL A 6 -0.01 -7.46 22.30
CA VAL A 6 0.43 -7.96 21.00
C VAL A 6 1.83 -7.45 20.73
N SER A 7 2.78 -8.36 20.49
CA SER A 7 4.18 -8.01 20.27
C SER A 7 4.77 -8.78 19.08
N GLU A 8 5.64 -8.12 18.33
CA GLU A 8 6.39 -8.71 17.24
C GLU A 8 7.88 -8.46 17.49
N ARG A 9 8.68 -9.53 17.47
CA ARG A 9 10.15 -9.39 17.45
C ARG A 9 10.61 -9.26 16.01
N LEU A 10 11.26 -8.14 15.70
CA LEU A 10 11.80 -7.89 14.36
C LEU A 10 12.77 -9.02 13.96
N GLY A 11 12.49 -9.66 12.83
CA GLY A 11 13.27 -10.77 12.28
C GLY A 11 12.84 -12.18 12.72
N ASP A 12 11.96 -12.32 13.72
CA ASP A 12 11.49 -13.63 14.22
C ASP A 12 10.37 -14.24 13.37
N GLY A 13 9.70 -13.42 12.55
CA GLY A 13 8.64 -13.87 11.65
C GLY A 13 7.37 -14.32 12.37
N HIS A 14 7.20 -13.93 13.64
CA HIS A 14 6.04 -14.27 14.45
C HIS A 14 5.50 -13.08 15.24
N ILE A 15 4.18 -13.05 15.41
CA ILE A 15 3.47 -12.17 16.33
C ILE A 15 2.99 -12.99 17.53
N ASP A 16 3.29 -12.52 18.73
CA ASP A 16 2.88 -13.11 20.00
C ASP A 16 1.74 -12.29 20.62
N ILE A 17 0.71 -12.99 21.07
CA ILE A 17 -0.41 -12.44 21.85
C ILE A 17 -0.28 -12.99 23.26
N ALA A 18 -0.05 -12.11 24.23
CA ALA A 18 0.14 -12.45 25.63
C ALA A 18 -0.92 -11.81 26.53
N THR A 19 -1.21 -12.44 27.66
CA THR A 19 -1.96 -11.81 28.76
C THR A 19 -1.10 -10.78 29.49
N ASP A 20 -1.71 -9.97 30.34
CA ASP A 20 -1.00 -9.01 31.21
C ASP A 20 0.04 -9.69 32.13
N ALA A 21 -0.16 -10.97 32.45
CA ALA A 21 0.80 -11.78 33.19
C ALA A 21 2.01 -12.24 32.35
N GLY A 22 2.08 -11.87 31.06
CA GLY A 22 3.14 -12.25 30.13
C GLY A 22 3.00 -13.66 29.54
N ILE A 23 1.86 -14.31 29.73
CA ILE A 23 1.62 -15.66 29.20
C ILE A 23 1.19 -15.55 27.75
N VAL A 24 1.99 -16.07 26.82
CA VAL A 24 1.63 -16.14 25.39
C VAL A 24 0.50 -17.15 25.20
N ILE A 25 -0.66 -16.67 24.77
CA ILE A 25 -1.87 -17.47 24.52
C ILE A 25 -2.06 -17.80 23.05
N ALA A 26 -1.44 -17.04 22.14
CA ALA A 26 -1.43 -17.33 20.72
C ALA A 26 -0.15 -16.81 20.05
N ARG A 27 0.34 -17.55 19.06
CA ARG A 27 1.47 -17.18 18.22
C ARG A 27 1.08 -17.34 16.75
N HIS A 28 1.26 -16.30 15.96
CA HIS A 28 0.93 -16.28 14.53
C HIS A 28 2.19 -16.11 13.70
N ARG A 29 2.31 -16.91 12.64
CA ARG A 29 3.40 -16.76 11.67
C ARG A 29 3.09 -15.60 10.72
N LEU A 30 4.07 -14.72 10.53
CA LEU A 30 4.02 -13.65 9.54
C LEU A 30 4.19 -14.20 8.13
N ALA A 31 3.54 -13.54 7.18
CA ALA A 31 3.81 -13.78 5.77
C ALA A 31 5.25 -13.36 5.45
N THR A 32 5.86 -14.01 4.45
CA THR A 32 7.21 -13.67 3.99
C THR A 32 7.28 -12.19 3.61
N ALA A 33 8.34 -11.51 4.03
CA ALA A 33 8.57 -10.11 3.67
C ALA A 33 8.53 -9.94 2.14
N GLY A 34 7.82 -8.93 1.67
CA GLY A 34 7.65 -8.68 0.23
C GLY A 34 6.61 -9.56 -0.48
N SER A 35 5.93 -10.49 0.22
CA SER A 35 4.87 -11.31 -0.38
C SER A 35 3.61 -10.53 -0.78
N GLY A 36 3.45 -9.29 -0.30
CA GLY A 36 2.23 -8.49 -0.49
C GLY A 36 0.98 -9.12 0.14
N ALA A 37 1.13 -10.20 0.92
CA ALA A 37 0.02 -10.90 1.54
C ALA A 37 -0.55 -10.04 2.67
N GLN A 38 -1.82 -9.65 2.52
CA GLN A 38 -2.60 -8.96 3.55
C GLN A 38 -3.78 -9.84 3.93
N VAL A 39 -3.89 -10.19 5.20
CA VAL A 39 -5.09 -10.84 5.74
C VAL A 39 -6.13 -9.74 5.93
N ARG A 40 -7.12 -9.69 5.03
CA ARG A 40 -8.26 -8.78 5.13
C ARG A 40 -9.37 -9.48 5.91
N ASP A 41 -9.89 -8.82 6.93
CA ASP A 41 -11.11 -9.27 7.61
C ASP A 41 -12.29 -9.30 6.63
N HIS A 42 -13.23 -10.23 6.81
CA HIS A 42 -14.36 -10.39 5.91
C HIS A 42 -15.23 -9.12 5.84
N GLY A 43 -15.42 -8.42 6.96
CA GLY A 43 -16.15 -7.16 6.98
C GLY A 43 -15.45 -6.06 6.17
N HIS A 44 -14.11 -6.04 6.18
CA HIS A 44 -13.34 -5.11 5.38
C HIS A 44 -13.44 -5.42 3.88
N VAL A 45 -13.42 -6.70 3.50
CA VAL A 45 -13.63 -7.11 2.10
C VAL A 45 -15.01 -6.67 1.60
N VAL A 46 -16.05 -6.87 2.40
CA VAL A 46 -17.43 -6.43 2.08
C VAL A 46 -17.52 -4.91 1.96
N ALA A 47 -16.91 -4.15 2.87
CA ALA A 47 -16.89 -2.69 2.80
C ALA A 47 -16.15 -2.19 1.54
N LEU A 48 -15.06 -2.85 1.15
CA LEU A 48 -14.32 -2.49 -0.06
C LEU A 48 -15.10 -2.81 -1.34
N ASP A 49 -15.78 -3.95 -1.36
CA ASP A 49 -16.59 -4.39 -2.49
C ASP A 49 -17.79 -3.46 -2.70
N THR A 50 -18.46 -3.06 -1.62
CA THR A 50 -19.56 -2.08 -1.68
C THR A 50 -19.09 -0.71 -2.20
N LEU A 51 -17.93 -0.22 -1.77
CA LEU A 51 -17.35 1.03 -2.30
C LEU A 51 -17.00 0.92 -3.78
N THR A 52 -16.43 -0.22 -4.19
CA THR A 52 -16.09 -0.48 -5.60
C THR A 52 -17.34 -0.51 -6.46
N GLN A 53 -18.39 -1.19 -6.01
CA GLN A 53 -19.67 -1.26 -6.72
C GLN A 53 -20.37 0.10 -6.78
N ALA A 54 -20.31 0.91 -5.71
CA ALA A 54 -20.80 2.29 -5.73
C ALA A 54 -20.00 3.17 -6.72
N GLY A 55 -18.67 3.01 -6.79
CA GLY A 55 -17.79 3.73 -7.70
C GLY A 55 -17.90 3.31 -9.17
N ALA A 56 -18.31 2.07 -9.44
CA ALA A 56 -18.57 1.55 -10.79
C ALA A 56 -19.72 2.31 -11.49
N SER A 57 -20.57 2.99 -10.72
CA SER A 57 -21.63 3.87 -11.23
C SER A 57 -21.15 5.28 -11.59
N SER A 58 -19.85 5.56 -11.50
CA SER A 58 -19.32 6.85 -11.96
C SER A 58 -19.64 7.04 -13.45
N SER A 59 -20.36 8.12 -13.76
CA SER A 59 -20.95 8.40 -15.09
C SER A 59 -19.92 8.62 -16.21
N ARG A 60 -18.64 8.38 -15.94
CA ARG A 60 -17.55 8.65 -16.88
C ARG A 60 -17.23 7.41 -17.68
N ARG A 61 -17.34 7.54 -19.00
CA ARG A 61 -16.91 6.51 -19.95
C ARG A 61 -15.49 6.04 -19.60
N PRO A 62 -15.23 4.71 -19.55
CA PRO A 62 -13.88 4.20 -19.38
C PRO A 62 -12.94 4.74 -20.45
N HIS A 63 -11.76 5.19 -20.03
CA HIS A 63 -10.74 5.69 -20.94
C HIS A 63 -10.23 4.55 -21.82
N ARG A 64 -10.18 4.77 -23.14
CA ARG A 64 -9.66 3.77 -24.08
C ARG A 64 -8.14 3.79 -24.21
N ARG A 65 -7.50 4.86 -23.74
CA ARG A 65 -6.05 5.06 -23.68
C ARG A 65 -5.69 5.90 -22.45
N LYS A 66 -4.41 5.95 -22.08
CA LYS A 66 -3.93 6.81 -20.99
C LYS A 66 -4.10 8.27 -21.41
N GLU A 67 -5.11 8.94 -20.87
CA GLU A 67 -5.33 10.37 -21.04
C GLU A 67 -4.74 11.13 -19.86
N ARG A 68 -4.05 12.25 -20.12
CA ARG A 68 -3.51 13.12 -19.07
C ARG A 68 -4.61 14.05 -18.57
N ILE A 69 -5.42 13.56 -17.65
CA ILE A 69 -6.50 14.35 -17.03
C ILE A 69 -5.89 15.28 -15.97
N PRO A 70 -6.07 16.60 -16.07
CA PRO A 70 -5.66 17.52 -15.03
C PRO A 70 -6.33 17.19 -13.69
N PRO A 71 -5.66 17.41 -12.55
CA PRO A 71 -6.25 17.16 -11.24
C PRO A 71 -7.54 17.98 -11.07
N GLY A 72 -8.57 17.36 -10.52
CA GLY A 72 -9.84 18.02 -10.19
C GLY A 72 -9.70 18.97 -9.00
N GLU A 73 -10.73 19.78 -8.76
CA GLU A 73 -10.78 20.72 -7.63
C GLU A 73 -10.66 20.01 -6.27
N THR A 74 -11.36 18.90 -6.08
CA THR A 74 -11.25 18.06 -4.87
C THR A 74 -9.82 17.59 -4.63
N ALA A 75 -9.11 17.19 -5.69
CA ALA A 75 -7.72 16.76 -5.61
C ALA A 75 -6.77 17.93 -5.26
N ARG A 76 -7.03 19.13 -5.78
CA ARG A 76 -6.26 20.34 -5.43
C ARG A 76 -6.48 20.73 -3.96
N ASN A 77 -7.71 20.71 -3.48
CA ASN A 77 -8.07 21.03 -2.10
C ASN A 77 -7.44 20.03 -1.11
N ALA A 78 -7.48 18.73 -1.43
CA ALA A 78 -6.82 17.71 -0.64
C ALA A 78 -5.29 17.92 -0.58
N ALA A 79 -4.66 18.27 -1.71
CA ALA A 79 -3.24 18.58 -1.73
C ALA A 79 -2.89 19.80 -0.88
N GLU A 80 -3.73 20.84 -0.85
CA GLU A 80 -3.56 22.00 0.02
C GLU A 80 -3.73 21.66 1.51
N ALA A 81 -4.69 20.81 1.86
CA ALA A 81 -4.83 20.32 3.23
C ALA A 81 -3.58 19.58 3.72
N LEU A 82 -3.01 18.71 2.88
CA LEU A 82 -1.77 17.99 3.19
C LEU A 82 -0.58 18.94 3.40
N ARG A 83 -0.42 19.97 2.55
CA ARG A 83 0.66 20.98 2.71
C ARG A 83 0.53 21.80 3.99
N ARG A 84 -0.69 22.06 4.45
CA ARG A 84 -0.93 22.79 5.70
C ARG A 84 -0.65 21.93 6.93
N ASN A 85 -0.94 20.63 6.86
CA ASN A 85 -0.69 19.69 7.95
C ASN A 85 0.81 19.41 8.17
N THR A 86 1.67 19.60 7.16
CA THR A 86 3.13 19.50 7.34
C THR A 86 3.75 20.71 8.05
N THR A 87 2.99 21.79 8.27
CA THR A 87 3.48 23.01 8.96
C THR A 87 3.25 22.94 10.47
N THR A 88 2.55 21.92 10.99
CA THR A 88 2.45 21.68 12.43
C THR A 88 3.72 21.00 12.91
N THR A 89 4.66 21.84 13.37
CA THR A 89 5.70 21.60 14.37
C THR A 89 5.70 20.18 14.97
N HIS A 90 6.58 19.32 14.44
CA HIS A 90 7.27 18.39 15.33
C HIS A 90 8.22 19.23 16.20
N PRO A 91 8.13 19.21 17.55
CA PRO A 91 9.24 19.71 18.34
C PRO A 91 10.47 18.90 17.92
N ALA A 92 11.47 19.60 17.41
CA ALA A 92 12.75 19.04 17.02
C ALA A 92 13.44 18.43 18.25
N THR A 93 13.14 17.17 18.55
CA THR A 93 14.21 16.25 18.93
C THR A 93 14.96 15.91 17.65
N PRO A 94 16.30 15.99 17.60
CA PRO A 94 17.07 15.64 16.41
C PRO A 94 17.08 14.11 16.29
N THR A 95 15.94 13.52 15.94
CA THR A 95 15.91 12.23 15.27
C THR A 95 16.08 12.58 13.82
N GLU A 96 17.23 12.22 13.25
CA GLU A 96 17.60 12.50 11.87
C GLU A 96 16.39 12.31 10.95
N ALA A 97 15.82 13.44 10.50
CA ALA A 97 14.80 13.44 9.48
C ALA A 97 15.52 13.02 8.19
N SER A 98 15.64 11.71 7.99
CA SER A 98 16.19 11.16 6.77
C SER A 98 15.22 11.51 5.66
N VAL A 99 15.54 12.57 4.93
CA VAL A 99 14.97 12.82 3.61
C VAL A 99 15.41 11.64 2.76
N ILE A 100 14.47 10.72 2.51
CA ILE A 100 14.73 9.55 1.68
C ILE A 100 14.86 10.05 0.25
N ASP A 101 16.06 10.00 -0.30
CA ASP A 101 16.33 10.32 -1.69
C ASP A 101 15.82 9.19 -2.59
N LEU A 102 14.70 9.43 -3.28
CA LEU A 102 14.12 8.45 -4.22
C LEU A 102 14.91 8.33 -5.53
N SER A 103 15.88 9.21 -5.82
CA SER A 103 16.71 9.10 -7.03
C SER A 103 17.57 7.82 -7.03
N VAL A 104 17.83 7.26 -5.84
CA VAL A 104 18.48 5.96 -5.65
C VAL A 104 17.69 4.81 -6.30
N TYR A 105 16.37 4.97 -6.44
CA TYR A 105 15.47 3.99 -7.05
C TYR A 105 15.10 4.30 -8.50
N ASP A 106 15.52 5.45 -9.05
CA ASP A 106 15.29 5.82 -10.46
C ASP A 106 16.22 5.10 -11.45
N ALA A 107 17.03 4.15 -10.98
CA ALA A 107 17.79 3.30 -11.88
C ALA A 107 16.80 2.52 -12.79
N PRO A 108 16.94 2.61 -14.13
CA PRO A 108 16.12 1.82 -15.02
C PRO A 108 16.43 0.35 -14.74
N HIS A 109 15.45 -0.35 -14.17
CA HIS A 109 15.42 -1.80 -14.19
C HIS A 109 15.60 -2.19 -15.66
N ARG A 110 16.77 -2.77 -15.98
CA ARG A 110 17.12 -3.26 -17.31
C ARG A 110 16.11 -4.34 -17.66
N THR A 111 15.00 -3.91 -18.25
CA THR A 111 14.07 -4.77 -18.94
C THR A 111 14.90 -5.42 -20.04
N GLY A 112 15.13 -6.74 -19.89
CA GLY A 112 15.65 -7.54 -20.99
C GLY A 112 14.74 -7.34 -22.22
N PRO A 113 15.28 -7.42 -23.44
CA PRO A 113 14.49 -7.17 -24.62
C PRO A 113 13.37 -8.21 -24.73
N ASN A 114 12.14 -7.79 -24.43
CA ASN A 114 10.94 -8.52 -24.79
C ASN A 114 10.80 -8.44 -26.32
N SER A 115 11.56 -9.27 -27.03
CA SER A 115 11.30 -9.61 -28.42
C SER A 115 10.13 -10.59 -28.44
N HIS A 116 8.91 -10.06 -28.47
CA HIS A 116 7.78 -10.81 -29.02
C HIS A 116 7.93 -10.76 -30.54
N ASP A 117 8.78 -11.64 -31.07
CA ASP A 117 8.74 -11.98 -32.49
C ASP A 117 7.41 -12.71 -32.74
N HIS A 118 6.50 -12.02 -33.42
CA HIS A 118 5.41 -12.70 -34.11
C HIS A 118 6.03 -13.43 -35.30
N HIS A 119 6.46 -14.67 -35.07
CA HIS A 119 6.60 -15.63 -36.15
C HIS A 119 5.20 -15.89 -36.71
N GLN A 120 4.86 -15.10 -37.73
CA GLN A 120 3.84 -15.43 -38.69
C GLN A 120 4.24 -16.77 -39.31
N CYS A 121 3.59 -17.86 -38.87
CA CYS A 121 3.60 -19.12 -39.60
C CYS A 121 2.46 -19.06 -40.62
N ASP A 122 2.85 -19.36 -41.85
CA ASP A 122 2.08 -19.26 -43.09
C ASP A 122 0.89 -20.23 -43.21
N SER A 123 -0.01 -19.85 -44.13
CA SER A 123 -0.82 -20.70 -45.02
C SER A 123 -1.99 -21.51 -44.47
N CYS A 124 -3.20 -21.07 -44.83
CA CYS A 124 -4.12 -21.79 -45.73
C CYS A 124 -4.83 -20.77 -46.63
#